data_AF-A0A2R6LYA9-F1
#
_entry.id   AF-A0A2R6LYA9-F1
#
_cell.length_a   1.000
_cell.length_b   1.000
_cell.length_c   1.000
_cell.angle_alpha   90.00
_cell.angle_beta   90.00
_cell.angle_gamma   90.00
#
_symmetry.space_group_name_H-M   'P 1'
#
loop_
_entity.id
_entity.type
_entity.pdbx_description
1 polymer ?
#
loop_
_entity_poly.entity_id
_entity_poly.type
_entity_poly.pdbx_seq_one_letter_code
_entity_poly.pdbx_strand_id
1 'polypeptide(L)'
;MESDRPTYTSEDGWQLAPTAELVYEGVCDRIDDGGVPRADLVTAVADDLDCTEADVSDAVRVLLQRGFLYEGGDGIRVTPTD
;
A
#
# COMPACT_ATOMS: atom_id res chain seq x y z
N MET A 1 17.78 1.40 26.60
CA MET A 1 16.48 1.84 26.08
C MET A 1 16.17 0.89 24.95
N GLU A 2 15.33 -0.09 25.25
CA GLU A 2 14.95 -1.16 24.33
C GLU A 2 13.84 -0.65 23.41
N SER A 3 13.99 -0.87 22.11
CA SER A 3 12.94 -0.70 21.11
C SER A 3 13.14 -1.79 20.08
N ASP A 4 12.78 -3.00 20.49
CA ASP A 4 12.61 -4.15 19.61
C ASP A 4 11.26 -3.95 18.90
N ARG A 5 11.29 -3.34 17.72
CA ARG A 5 10.13 -3.33 16.83
C ARG A 5 10.23 -4.61 16.01
N PRO A 6 9.19 -5.45 15.94
CA PRO A 6 9.25 -6.68 15.17
C PRO A 6 9.40 -6.31 13.68
N THR A 7 10.60 -6.52 13.13
CA THR A 7 10.80 -6.54 11.69
C THR A 7 10.17 -7.82 11.17
N TYR A 8 8.98 -7.71 10.55
CA TYR A 8 8.36 -8.87 9.90
C TYR A 8 9.22 -9.26 8.70
N THR A 9 9.99 -10.33 8.86
CA THR A 9 10.86 -10.86 7.82
C THR A 9 10.10 -11.97 7.11
N SER A 10 9.50 -11.66 5.96
CA SER A 10 8.98 -12.70 5.07
C SER A 10 10.15 -13.56 4.57
N GLU A 11 9.96 -14.88 4.49
CA GLU A 11 11.00 -15.89 4.19
C GLU A 11 11.74 -15.71 2.84
N ASP A 12 11.35 -14.73 2.03
CA ASP A 12 11.92 -14.39 0.71
C ASP A 12 13.04 -13.31 0.77
N GLY A 13 13.28 -12.67 1.92
CA GLY A 13 14.38 -11.71 2.10
C GLY A 13 14.20 -10.34 1.42
N TRP A 14 12.99 -10.01 0.95
CA TRP A 14 12.67 -8.71 0.37
C TRP A 14 11.93 -7.82 1.38
N GLN A 15 12.60 -6.78 1.88
CA GLN A 15 11.94 -5.70 2.62
C GLN A 15 11.19 -4.80 1.63
N LEU A 16 9.88 -4.63 1.84
CA LEU A 16 9.19 -3.47 1.29
C LEU A 16 9.86 -2.20 1.82
N ALA A 17 9.96 -1.18 0.98
CA ALA A 17 10.34 0.14 1.48
C ALA A 17 9.33 0.53 2.58
N PRO A 18 9.76 1.16 3.69
CA PRO A 18 8.86 1.54 4.78
C PRO A 18 7.66 2.37 4.29
N THR A 19 7.86 3.17 3.24
CA THR A 19 6.79 3.90 2.55
C THR A 19 5.74 2.99 1.94
N ALA A 20 6.12 1.85 1.35
CA ALA A 20 5.18 0.92 0.72
C ALA A 20 4.34 0.15 1.75
N GLU A 21 4.89 -0.11 2.95
CA GLU A 21 4.15 -0.69 4.07
C GLU A 21 3.11 0.29 4.61
N LEU A 22 3.50 1.54 4.87
CA LEU A 22 2.59 2.60 5.31
C LEU A 22 1.50 2.90 4.26
N VAL A 23 1.87 2.91 2.97
CA VAL A 23 0.90 3.03 1.87
C VAL A 23 -0.05 1.85 1.88
N TYR A 24 0.41 0.62 2.08
CA TYR A 24 -0.46 -0.55 2.12
C TYR A 24 -1.47 -0.48 3.28
N GLU A 25 -1.04 -0.06 4.47
CA GLU A 25 -1.94 0.14 5.62
C GLU A 25 -3.00 1.21 5.33
N GLY A 26 -2.58 2.38 4.84
CA GLY A 26 -3.50 3.47 4.48
C GLY A 26 -4.46 3.11 3.33
N VAL A 27 -4.04 2.23 2.42
CA VAL A 27 -4.88 1.69 1.35
C VAL A 27 -5.89 0.67 1.91
N CYS A 28 -5.48 -0.21 2.81
CA CYS A 28 -6.35 -1.20 3.43
C CYS A 28 -7.48 -0.55 4.26
N ASP A 29 -7.18 0.51 5.01
CA ASP A 29 -8.19 1.21 5.83
C ASP A 29 -9.25 1.92 4.98
N ARG A 30 -8.89 2.33 3.75
CA ARG A 30 -9.79 3.04 2.83
C ARG A 30 -10.62 2.14 1.91
N ILE A 31 -10.09 0.99 1.52
CA ILE A 31 -10.75 0.07 0.59
C ILE A 31 -11.60 -0.92 1.41
N ASP A 32 -12.81 -0.51 1.80
CA ASP A 32 -13.69 -1.32 2.66
C ASP A 32 -14.65 -2.23 1.86
N ASP A 33 -15.24 -1.77 0.73
CA ASP A 33 -16.20 -2.61 -0.04
C ASP A 33 -16.36 -2.22 -1.54
N GLY A 34 -15.49 -1.36 -2.06
CA GLY A 34 -15.56 -0.88 -3.44
C GLY A 34 -14.18 -0.49 -3.94
N GLY A 35 -13.87 -0.78 -5.21
CA GLY A 35 -12.60 -0.34 -5.78
C GLY A 35 -12.49 1.19 -5.73
N VAL A 36 -11.31 1.70 -5.42
CA VAL A 36 -11.04 3.15 -5.39
C VAL A 36 -10.24 3.51 -6.64
N PRO A 37 -10.63 4.55 -7.41
CA PRO A 37 -9.83 5.01 -8.53
C PRO A 37 -8.39 5.30 -8.11
N ARG A 38 -7.42 4.83 -8.89
CA ARG A 38 -5.99 4.96 -8.55
C ARG A 38 -5.58 6.40 -8.22
N ALA A 39 -6.10 7.38 -8.97
CA ALA A 39 -5.79 8.79 -8.75
C ALA A 39 -6.29 9.29 -7.38
N ASP A 40 -7.52 8.95 -7.00
CA ASP A 40 -8.09 9.27 -5.69
C ASP A 40 -7.30 8.60 -4.56
N LEU A 41 -6.95 7.31 -4.74
CA LEU A 41 -6.17 6.57 -3.77
C LEU A 41 -4.79 7.20 -3.55
N VAL A 42 -4.09 7.53 -4.64
CA VAL A 42 -2.76 8.15 -4.58
C VAL A 42 -2.83 9.51 -3.89
N THR A 43 -3.82 10.34 -4.23
CA THR A 43 -3.99 11.66 -3.63
C THR A 43 -4.27 11.56 -2.13
N ALA A 44 -5.21 10.67 -1.75
CA ALA A 44 -5.66 10.54 -0.38
C ALA A 44 -4.59 9.95 0.55
N VAL A 45 -3.81 8.98 0.05
CA VAL A 45 -2.69 8.40 0.82
C VAL A 45 -1.49 9.34 0.87
N ALA A 46 -1.27 10.15 -0.18
CA ALA A 46 -0.21 11.16 -0.16
C ALA A 46 -0.47 12.25 0.89
N ASP A 47 -1.72 12.69 1.02
CA ASP A 47 -2.16 13.65 2.05
C ASP A 47 -2.01 13.07 3.46
N ASP A 48 -2.43 11.82 3.66
CA ASP A 48 -2.38 11.15 4.97
C ASP A 48 -0.94 10.92 5.46
N LEU A 49 -0.04 10.54 4.55
CA LEU A 49 1.37 10.24 4.85
C LEU A 49 2.30 11.46 4.74
N ASP A 50 1.77 12.66 4.45
CA ASP A 50 2.54 13.89 4.19
C ASP A 50 3.69 13.65 3.19
N CYS A 51 3.37 13.04 2.05
CA CYS A 51 4.35 12.63 1.04
C CYS A 51 3.92 13.00 -0.38
N THR A 52 4.76 12.72 -1.38
CA THR A 52 4.42 13.08 -2.77
C THR A 52 3.55 12.01 -3.42
N GLU A 53 2.63 12.43 -4.28
CA GLU A 53 1.83 11.53 -5.12
C GLU A 53 2.71 10.59 -5.98
N ALA A 54 3.93 11.03 -6.32
CA ALA A 54 4.90 10.22 -7.06
C ALA A 54 5.41 9.03 -6.21
N ASP A 55 5.75 9.26 -4.95
CA ASP A 55 6.19 8.22 -4.02
C ASP A 55 5.08 7.19 -3.79
N VAL A 56 3.85 7.66 -3.56
CA VAL A 56 2.68 6.79 -3.38
C VAL A 56 2.36 6.03 -4.66
N SER A 57 2.44 6.65 -5.83
CA SER A 57 2.18 5.99 -7.11
C SER A 57 3.21 4.89 -7.41
N ASP A 58 4.48 5.08 -7.04
CA ASP A 58 5.49 4.01 -7.16
C ASP A 58 5.23 2.89 -6.14
N ALA A 59 4.88 3.22 -4.90
CA ALA A 59 4.49 2.24 -3.89
C ALA A 59 3.27 1.40 -4.32
N VAL A 60 2.19 2.04 -4.80
CA VAL A 60 1.01 1.35 -5.34
C VAL A 60 1.38 0.46 -6.53
N ARG A 61 2.30 0.91 -7.40
CA ARG A 61 2.80 0.10 -8.52
C ARG A 61 3.54 -1.15 -8.03
N VAL A 62 4.37 -1.03 -7.00
CA VAL A 62 5.05 -2.17 -6.37
C VAL A 62 4.03 -3.12 -5.78
N LEU A 63 3.04 -2.62 -5.04
CA LEU A 63 1.99 -3.44 -4.43
C LEU A 63 1.14 -4.19 -5.46
N LEU A 64 0.83 -3.57 -6.61
CA LEU A 64 0.18 -4.23 -7.75
C LEU A 64 1.04 -5.34 -8.35
N GLN A 65 2.33 -5.09 -8.59
CA GLN A 65 3.25 -6.09 -9.14
C GLN A 65 3.45 -7.30 -8.21
N ARG A 66 3.35 -7.07 -6.90
CA ARG A 66 3.51 -8.10 -5.87
C ARG A 66 2.21 -8.86 -5.59
N GLY A 67 1.09 -8.40 -6.15
CA GLY A 67 -0.21 -9.03 -5.97
C GLY A 67 -0.89 -8.69 -4.65
N PHE A 68 -0.40 -7.70 -3.89
CA PHE A 68 -1.11 -7.17 -2.71
C PHE A 68 -2.33 -6.33 -3.11
N LEU A 69 -2.25 -5.68 -4.27
CA LEU A 69 -3.34 -4.93 -4.87
C LEU A 69 -3.64 -5.49 -6.26
N TYR A 70 -4.86 -5.26 -6.75
CA TYR A 70 -5.21 -5.49 -8.15
C TYR A 70 -6.06 -4.32 -8.69
N GLU A 71 -5.90 -4.02 -9.97
CA GLU A 71 -6.67 -2.99 -10.66
C GLU A 71 -7.85 -3.66 -11.41
N GLY A 72 -9.07 -3.34 -10.99
CA GLY A 72 -10.31 -3.76 -11.65
C GLY A 72 -11.00 -2.60 -12.37
N GLY A 73 -12.13 -2.87 -13.03
CA GLY A 73 -12.88 -1.87 -13.79
C GLY A 73 -13.34 -0.64 -12.99
N ASP A 74 -13.50 -0.77 -11.68
CA ASP A 74 -13.85 0.33 -10.76
C ASP A 74 -12.65 0.96 -10.04
N GLY A 75 -11.42 0.46 -10.27
CA GLY A 75 -10.20 0.98 -9.64
C GLY A 75 -9.38 -0.07 -8.88
N ILE A 76 -8.52 0.42 -7.99
CA ILE A 76 -7.62 -0.37 -7.16
C ILE A 76 -8.40 -1.05 -6.04
N ARG A 77 -8.09 -2.33 -5.80
CA ARG A 77 -8.66 -3.15 -4.74
C ARG A 77 -7.53 -3.89 -4.01
N VAL A 78 -7.74 -4.18 -2.74
CA VAL A 78 -6.83 -5.04 -1.96
C VAL A 78 -7.07 -6.48 -2.34
N THR A 79 -6.00 -7.22 -2.62
CA THR A 79 -6.09 -8.66 -2.83
C THR A 79 -6.42 -9.31 -1.48
N PRO A 80 -7.55 -10.03 -1.37
CA PRO A 80 -7.88 -10.73 -0.13
C PRO A 80 -6.76 -11.75 0.15
N THR A 81 -6.10 -11.57 1.29
CA THR A 81 -5.08 -12.48 1.79
C THR A 81 -5.80 -13.32 2.85
N ASP A 82 -6.22 -14.54 2.48
CA ASP A 82 -6.89 -15.51 3.39
C ASP A 82 -5.92 -15.97 4.50
#